data_AF-A0A3M1NFM4-F1
#
_entry.id   AF-A0A3M1NFM4-F1
#
_cell.length_a   1.000
_cell.length_b   1.000
_cell.length_c   1.000
_cell.angle_alpha   90.00
_cell.angle_beta   90.00
_cell.angle_gamma   90.00
#
_symmetry.space_group_name_H-M   'P 1'
#
loop_
_entity.id
_entity.type
_entity.pdbx_description
1 polymer ?
#
loop_
_entity_poly.entity_id
_entity_poly.type
_entity_poly.pdbx_seq_one_letter_code
_entity_poly.pdbx_strand_id
1 'polypeptide(L)' 'AKEPGTNVAVYTDDPVLSGYISKERRAQAPGSAAVVARRYGRGRVVLIMDQPNFRAFWWGSNRLFLNAVFFGGAF' A
#
# COMPACT_ATOMS: atom_id res chain seq x y z
N ALA A 1 -6.72 -12.32 11.98
CA ALA A 1 -7.63 -11.29 12.51
C ALA A 1 -7.21 -9.94 11.92
N LYS A 2 -8.15 -9.09 11.46
CA LYS A 2 -7.84 -7.73 11.01
C LYS A 2 -7.49 -6.91 12.25
N GLU A 3 -6.20 -6.77 12.56
CA GLU A 3 -5.75 -5.87 13.62
C GLU A 3 -6.07 -4.42 13.22
N PRO A 4 -6.83 -3.67 14.04
CA PRO A 4 -7.16 -2.28 13.76
C PRO A 4 -5.89 -1.45 13.50
N GLY A 5 -5.92 -0.59 12.48
CA GLY A 5 -4.79 0.27 12.12
C GLY A 5 -3.66 -0.38 11.32
N THR A 6 -3.74 -1.70 11.04
CA THR A 6 -2.72 -2.38 10.21
C THR A 6 -2.87 -2.10 8.70
N ASN A 7 -4.11 -2.06 8.20
CA ASN A 7 -4.38 -1.68 6.81
C ASN A 7 -4.56 -0.16 6.75
N VAL A 8 -3.51 0.54 6.34
CA VAL A 8 -3.50 2.01 6.25
C VAL A 8 -4.27 2.50 5.02
N ALA A 9 -4.26 1.71 3.95
CA ALA A 9 -5.06 1.95 2.76
C ALA A 9 -5.63 0.64 2.22
N VAL A 10 -6.84 0.71 1.66
CA VAL A 10 -7.54 -0.39 1.00
C VAL A 10 -7.99 0.06 -0.38
N TYR A 11 -8.06 -0.87 -1.33
CA TYR A 11 -8.62 -0.57 -2.64
C TYR A 11 -10.14 -0.38 -2.58
N THR A 12 -10.64 0.49 -3.45
CA THR A 12 -12.07 0.74 -3.67
C THR A 12 -12.77 -0.47 -4.28
N ASP A 13 -14.10 -0.43 -4.31
CA ASP A 13 -14.92 -1.49 -4.91
C ASP A 13 -14.67 -1.68 -6.41
N ASP A 14 -14.30 -0.60 -7.11
CA ASP A 14 -13.72 -0.65 -8.46
C ASP A 14 -12.24 -0.27 -8.40
N PRO A 15 -11.31 -1.24 -8.33
CA PRO A 15 -9.90 -0.99 -8.02
C PRO A 15 -9.04 -0.66 -9.26
N VAL A 16 -9.63 -0.61 -10.46
CA VAL A 16 -8.89 -0.47 -11.72
C VAL A 16 -9.12 0.92 -12.31
N LEU A 17 -8.17 1.83 -12.11
CA LEU A 17 -8.23 3.16 -12.72
C LEU A 17 -7.81 3.14 -14.20
N SER A 18 -6.77 2.37 -14.53
CA SER A 18 -6.24 2.27 -15.89
C SER A 18 -5.39 1.00 -16.07
N GLY A 19 -5.10 0.65 -17.32
CA GLY A 19 -4.24 -0.49 -17.65
C GLY A 19 -4.95 -1.84 -17.57
N TYR A 20 -4.18 -2.89 -17.29
CA TYR A 20 -4.65 -4.27 -17.30
C TYR A 20 -4.55 -4.91 -15.91
N ILE A 21 -5.59 -5.63 -15.54
CA ILE A 21 -5.61 -6.57 -14.42
C ILE A 21 -6.21 -7.89 -14.91
N SER A 22 -5.72 -9.03 -14.42
CA SER A 22 -6.35 -10.32 -14.75
C SER A 22 -7.74 -10.41 -14.10
N LYS A 23 -8.62 -11.27 -14.67
CA LYS A 23 -9.98 -11.46 -14.15
C LYS A 23 -9.96 -11.94 -12.69
N GLU A 24 -9.03 -12.84 -12.36
CA GLU A 24 -8.87 -13.42 -11.03
C GLU A 24 -8.44 -12.37 -10.02
N ARG A 25 -7.50 -11.50 -10.39
CA ARG A 25 -7.04 -10.41 -9.53
C ARG A 25 -8.11 -9.33 -9.36
N ARG A 26 -8.88 -9.03 -10.41
CA ARG A 26 -10.00 -8.07 -10.34
C ARG A 26 -11.08 -8.53 -9.37
N ALA A 27 -11.33 -9.84 -9.27
CA ALA A 27 -12.27 -10.38 -8.29
C ALA A 27 -11.77 -10.31 -6.83
N GLN A 28 -10.45 -10.29 -6.61
CA GLN A 28 -9.85 -10.30 -5.27
C GLN A 28 -9.47 -8.90 -4.75
N ALA A 29 -9.25 -7.95 -5.65
CA ALA A 29 -8.75 -6.63 -5.30
C ALA A 29 -9.71 -5.75 -4.47
N PRO A 30 -11.06 -5.75 -4.68
CA PRO A 30 -11.97 -4.92 -3.91
C PRO A 30 -11.82 -5.10 -2.39
N GLY A 31 -11.62 -4.00 -1.67
CA GLY A 31 -11.46 -4.01 -0.20
C GLY A 31 -10.18 -4.69 0.32
N SER A 32 -9.29 -5.16 -0.56
CA SER A 32 -7.99 -5.68 -0.19
C SER A 32 -7.02 -4.57 0.21
N ALA A 33 -5.97 -4.91 0.96
CA ALA A 33 -5.01 -3.93 1.46
C ALA A 33 -4.11 -3.41 0.32
N ALA A 34 -4.07 -2.08 0.15
CA ALA A 34 -3.15 -1.40 -0.75
C ALA A 34 -1.85 -1.03 -0.01
N VAL A 35 -1.97 -0.62 1.26
CA VAL A 35 -0.83 -0.34 2.15
C VAL A 35 -1.07 -1.01 3.50
N VAL A 36 -0.07 -1.79 3.95
CA VAL A 36 -0.05 -2.43 5.26
C VAL A 36 1.13 -1.90 6.06
N ALA A 37 0.88 -1.46 7.29
CA ALA A 37 1.93 -1.03 8.20
C ALA A 37 1.76 -1.76 9.54
N ARG A 38 2.80 -2.49 9.98
CA ARG A 38 2.75 -3.20 11.26
C ARG A 38 4.10 -3.25 11.95
N ARG A 39 4.06 -3.40 13.27
CA ARG A 39 5.24 -3.76 14.07
C ARG A 39 5.57 -5.24 13.85
N TYR A 40 6.85 -5.56 13.77
CA TYR A 40 7.31 -6.95 13.69
C TYR A 40 8.61 -7.11 14.47
N GLY A 41 8.54 -7.82 15.59
CA GLY A 41 9.63 -7.88 16.56
C GLY A 41 10.04 -6.48 17.04
N ARG A 42 11.33 -6.16 16.93
CA ARG A 42 11.89 -4.85 17.28
C ARG A 42 11.78 -3.81 16.15
N GLY A 43 11.26 -4.20 14.99
CA GLY A 43 11.19 -3.39 13.79
C GLY A 43 9.78 -3.16 13.30
N ARG A 44 9.67 -2.65 12.08
CA ARG A 44 8.41 -2.31 11.41
C ARG A 44 8.47 -2.75 9.97
N VAL A 45 7.33 -3.20 9.46
CA VAL A 45 7.16 -3.64 8.08
C VAL A 45 6.06 -2.80 7.46
N VAL A 46 6.41 -2.11 6.38
CA VAL A 46 5.47 -1.37 5.54
C VAL A 46 5.46 -2.02 4.16
N LEU A 47 4.30 -2.54 3.76
CA LEU A 47 4.06 -3.12 2.45
C LEU A 47 3.22 -2.15 1.63
N ILE A 48 3.67 -1.85 0.42
CA ILE A 48 2.94 -1.03 -0.55
C ILE A 48 2.78 -1.90 -1.80
N MET A 49 1.53 -2.13 -2.21
CA MET A 49 1.24 -2.98 -3.38
C MET A 49 1.66 -2.33 -4.69
N ASP A 50 1.53 -1.01 -4.79
CA ASP A 50 1.96 -0.22 -5.94
C ASP A 50 3.44 0.18 -5.86
N GLN A 51 3.94 0.78 -6.94
CA GLN A 51 5.34 1.16 -7.07
C GLN A 51 5.51 2.68 -6.85
N PRO A 52 5.80 3.14 -5.62
CA PRO A 52 5.74 4.57 -5.29
C PRO A 52 6.84 5.42 -5.95
N ASN A 53 7.94 4.79 -6.40
CA ASN A 53 9.10 5.45 -7.01
C ASN A 53 9.42 4.89 -8.41
N PHE A 54 8.42 4.74 -9.29
CA PHE A 54 8.70 4.27 -10.66
C PHE A 54 9.38 5.39 -11.47
N ARG A 55 10.64 5.19 -11.86
CA ARG A 55 11.41 5.95 -12.88
C ARG A 55 11.29 7.50 -12.84
N ALA A 56 11.03 8.09 -11.68
CA ALA A 56 10.82 9.52 -11.51
C ALA A 56 9.74 10.16 -12.41
N PHE A 57 8.84 9.37 -13.02
CA PHE A 57 7.81 9.91 -13.91
C PHE A 57 6.65 10.57 -13.14
N TRP A 58 6.47 10.20 -11.86
CA TRP A 58 5.44 10.75 -10.98
C TRP A 58 6.00 11.04 -9.60
N TRP A 59 6.03 12.31 -9.20
CA TRP A 59 6.59 12.74 -7.91
C TRP A 59 5.65 12.56 -6.72
N GLY A 60 4.33 12.49 -6.96
CA GLY A 60 3.34 12.51 -5.88
C GLY A 60 3.45 11.32 -4.92
N SER A 61 3.72 10.12 -5.46
CA SER A 61 3.80 8.88 -4.68
C SER A 61 5.13 8.71 -3.94
N ASN A 62 6.20 9.44 -4.31
CA ASN A 62 7.49 9.39 -3.60
C ASN A 62 7.33 9.77 -2.12
N ARG A 63 6.43 10.72 -1.81
CA ARG A 63 6.19 11.14 -0.42
C ARG A 63 5.69 10.00 0.45
N LEU A 64 4.88 9.08 -0.09
CA LEU A 64 4.41 7.90 0.64
C LEU A 64 5.59 7.00 1.04
N PHE A 65 6.54 6.80 0.13
CA PHE A 65 7.76 6.04 0.40
C PHE A 65 8.65 6.71 1.44
N LEU A 66 8.91 8.02 1.30
CA LEU A 66 9.72 8.78 2.26
C LEU A 66 9.09 8.76 3.66
N ASN A 67 7.76 8.84 3.75
CA ASN A 67 7.07 8.72 5.04
C ASN A 67 7.28 7.35 5.68
N ALA A 68 7.27 6.27 4.91
CA ALA A 68 7.54 4.93 5.43
C ALA A 68 8.96 4.83 6.02
N VAL A 69 9.94 5.46 5.39
CA VAL A 69 11.35 5.46 5.84
C VAL A 69 11.56 6.35 7.07
N PHE A 70 11.13 7.61 7.00
CA PHE A 70 11.46 8.61 8.03
C PHE A 70 10.46 8.66 9.18
N PHE A 71 9.18 8.42 8.91
CA PHE A 71 8.11 8.46 9.91
C PHE A 71 7.60 7.08 10.31
N GLY A 72 8.18 5.99 9.79
CA GLY A 72 7.88 4.65 10.25
C GLY A 72 8.04 4.51 11.77
N GLY A 73 8.96 5.25 12.37
CA GLY A 73 9.19 5.33 13.82
C GLY A 73 8.01 5.76 14.68
N ALA A 74 7.00 6.42 14.11
CA ALA A 74 5.93 7.08 14.86
C ALA A 74 4.78 6.15 15.29
N PHE A 75 4.69 4.93 14.74
CA PHE A 75 3.63 3.96 15.07
C PHE A 75 4.16 2.67 15.71
#